data_AF-A0A017SCY1-F1
#
_entry.id   AF-A0A017SCY1-F1
#
_cell.length_a   1.000
_cell.length_b   1.000
_cell.length_c   1.000
_cell.angle_alpha   90.00
_cell.angle_beta   90.00
_cell.angle_gamma   90.00
#
_symmetry.space_group_name_H-M   'P 1'
#
loop_
_entity.id
_entity.type
_entity.pdbx_description
1 polymer ?
#
loop_
_entity_poly.entity_id
_entity_poly.type
_entity_poly.pdbx_seq_one_letter_code
_entity_poly.pdbx_strand_id
1 'polypeptide(L)'
;MPPHLHPRSRSTASLFATTLLASLVVVGLPHVFPCPAPRRTLADSEMMVTADGQQVQRIRRRRRKDVEMFDRENTPYPAPQPADEEVSTFFQMEAEAEKLEHVRRQCPVPKPSGVLGDLLGFSNQKDTEIDWTTYMQQVSLYISGERDYTLIRGSTGPLVYPAAHVYIYSVFYHLTEQGRDIIYGQILFGLLYITVLGLVLACYRQTGAPPYLFPLLMLSKRLHSIFVLRLFNDGVAALAMWGAVLLLMNRKWTAGVVVWSVGVGIKMTVLLLAPAIAVVTVLSLGLLPSIRLGIVAVLVQICLAIPFLQADPVGYVSRAFELTRQFMFKWTVNWRFVGEEIFLSKNFSLSLLALHAVLLTTFLFTTWLKPSGSNLFGFLRNTVKGRQRTVALSRTFIMTVMLTSLAIGLLCARSLHYQFFAYLAWATPFLLWRGGFHPVLIYAVWALQEWAWNTYPSTITSSLVVVLSLAAQVLGVLTKGSKALDAHYQRPDSKAKAHTQ
;
A
#
# COMPACT_ATOMS: atom_id res chain seq x y z
N MET A 1 14.72 34.32 20.07
CA MET A 1 14.96 32.90 19.72
C MET A 1 13.61 32.23 19.47
N PRO A 2 13.43 31.43 18.40
CA PRO A 2 12.18 30.69 18.23
C PRO A 2 12.01 29.69 19.40
N PRO A 3 10.78 29.41 19.86
CA PRO A 3 10.53 28.53 21.00
C PRO A 3 11.09 27.11 20.75
N HIS A 4 11.42 26.39 21.82
CA HIS A 4 12.14 25.11 21.79
C HIS A 4 11.47 23.99 20.96
N LEU A 5 10.18 24.16 20.61
CA LEU A 5 9.37 23.24 19.79
C LEU A 5 8.99 23.82 18.42
N HIS A 6 9.62 24.92 18.00
CA HIS A 6 9.38 25.53 16.70
C HIS A 6 10.00 24.67 15.57
N PRO A 7 9.33 24.49 14.40
CA PRO A 7 9.83 23.66 13.30
C PRO A 7 11.15 24.16 12.66
N ARG A 8 11.60 25.37 12.99
CA ARG A 8 12.92 25.93 12.59
C ARG A 8 13.98 25.89 13.69
N SER A 9 13.69 25.31 14.85
CA SER A 9 14.63 25.20 15.97
C SER A 9 15.73 24.16 15.68
N ARG A 10 16.94 24.40 16.18
CA ARG A 10 18.05 23.41 16.16
C ARG A 10 17.66 22.11 16.87
N SER A 11 16.79 22.18 17.89
CA SER A 11 16.28 21.02 18.64
C SER A 11 15.35 20.10 17.83
N THR A 12 14.58 20.63 16.88
CA THR A 12 13.72 19.80 16.01
C THR A 12 14.52 19.16 14.87
N ALA A 13 15.61 19.80 14.46
CA ALA A 13 16.59 19.21 13.54
C ALA A 13 17.40 18.09 14.21
N SER A 14 17.81 18.25 15.49
CA SER A 14 18.48 17.19 16.23
C SER A 14 17.55 16.00 16.48
N LEU A 15 16.29 16.24 16.87
CA LEU A 15 15.31 15.16 17.04
C LEU A 15 15.06 14.41 15.73
N PHE A 16 14.94 15.12 14.60
CA PHE A 16 14.83 14.50 13.27
C PHE A 16 16.06 13.66 12.91
N ALA A 17 17.27 14.19 13.14
CA ALA A 17 18.50 13.48 12.84
C ALA A 17 18.65 12.24 13.74
N THR A 18 18.33 12.35 15.04
CA THR A 18 18.31 11.24 15.98
C THR A 18 17.26 10.20 15.60
N THR A 19 16.07 10.62 15.19
CA THR A 19 15.00 9.75 14.65
C THR A 19 15.50 9.01 13.40
N LEU A 20 16.02 9.70 12.39
CA LEU A 20 16.52 9.04 11.18
C LEU A 20 17.68 8.08 11.48
N LEU A 21 18.63 8.49 12.34
CA LEU A 21 19.75 7.68 12.76
C LEU A 21 19.30 6.45 13.56
N ALA A 22 18.34 6.60 14.47
CA ALA A 22 17.79 5.49 15.22
C ALA A 22 17.02 4.51 14.30
N SER A 23 16.36 4.98 13.23
CA SER A 23 15.78 4.06 12.24
C SER A 23 16.86 3.33 11.46
N LEU A 24 17.97 3.99 11.11
CA LEU A 24 19.11 3.32 10.47
C LEU A 24 19.71 2.24 11.38
N VAL A 25 19.73 2.46 12.70
CA VAL A 25 20.18 1.46 13.68
C VAL A 25 19.17 0.33 13.81
N VAL A 26 17.87 0.60 13.93
CA VAL A 26 16.82 -0.44 14.05
C VAL A 26 16.72 -1.29 12.78
N VAL A 27 16.79 -0.66 11.61
CA VAL A 27 16.75 -1.31 10.29
C VAL A 27 18.08 -1.98 9.96
N GLY A 28 19.20 -1.39 10.38
CA GLY A 28 20.56 -1.85 10.07
C GLY A 28 21.10 -2.91 11.03
N LEU A 29 20.63 -2.98 12.28
CA LEU A 29 21.06 -3.98 13.27
C LEU A 29 21.05 -5.43 12.74
N PRO A 30 20.02 -5.85 11.99
CA PRO A 30 19.99 -7.17 11.34
C PRO A 30 21.11 -7.42 10.32
N HIS A 31 21.66 -6.36 9.72
CA HIS A 31 22.66 -6.44 8.63
C HIS A 31 24.10 -6.16 9.09
N VAL A 32 24.30 -5.70 10.32
CA VAL A 32 25.64 -5.42 10.92
C VAL A 32 26.34 -6.71 11.37
N PHE A 33 25.63 -7.84 11.47
CA PHE A 33 26.24 -9.14 11.70
C PHE A 33 26.55 -9.82 10.36
N PRO A 34 27.81 -9.82 9.89
CA PRO A 34 28.18 -10.50 8.67
C PRO A 34 27.95 -12.02 8.85
N CYS A 35 27.13 -12.61 7.99
CA CYS A 35 27.22 -14.05 7.76
C CYS A 35 28.54 -14.31 7.01
N PRO A 36 29.48 -15.09 7.59
CA PRO A 36 30.64 -15.53 6.84
C PRO A 36 30.16 -16.59 5.85
N ALA A 37 29.93 -16.19 4.60
CA ALA A 37 29.73 -17.15 3.53
C ALA A 37 31.08 -17.81 3.20
N PRO A 38 31.18 -19.15 3.12
CA PRO A 38 32.26 -19.76 2.37
C PRO A 38 31.96 -19.54 0.89
N ARG A 39 32.91 -18.90 0.19
CA ARG A 39 32.97 -18.88 -1.27
C ARG A 39 33.20 -20.31 -1.77
N ARG A 40 32.47 -20.68 -2.84
CA ARG A 40 32.58 -21.86 -3.71
C ARG A 40 31.83 -23.12 -3.26
N THR A 41 30.84 -23.52 -4.05
CA THR A 41 30.86 -24.75 -4.88
C THR A 41 29.67 -24.72 -5.85
N LEU A 42 29.91 -24.23 -7.08
CA LEU A 42 29.17 -24.62 -8.28
C LEU A 42 30.10 -25.55 -9.05
N ALA A 43 29.81 -26.84 -9.02
CA ALA A 43 30.20 -27.87 -10.00
C ALA A 43 29.89 -29.24 -9.35
N ASP A 44 28.83 -29.88 -9.84
CA ASP A 44 28.82 -31.29 -10.27
C ASP A 44 27.42 -31.90 -10.11
N SER A 45 26.91 -32.32 -11.26
CA SER A 45 25.79 -33.23 -11.40
C SER A 45 26.22 -34.59 -10.88
N GLU A 46 25.90 -34.96 -9.63
CA GLU A 46 26.09 -36.34 -9.18
C GLU A 46 24.85 -37.19 -9.49
N MET A 47 25.05 -38.01 -10.53
CA MET A 47 24.35 -39.26 -10.80
C MET A 47 24.56 -40.22 -9.62
N MET A 48 23.50 -40.84 -9.09
CA MET A 48 23.66 -42.00 -8.21
C MET A 48 23.68 -43.28 -9.04
N VAL A 49 24.77 -44.03 -8.93
CA VAL A 49 24.94 -45.40 -9.42
C VAL A 49 24.47 -46.34 -8.30
N THR A 50 23.48 -47.20 -8.57
CA THR A 50 23.15 -48.32 -7.68
C THR A 50 24.24 -49.39 -7.74
N ALA A 51 24.36 -50.21 -6.69
CA ALA A 51 25.43 -51.18 -6.48
C ALA A 51 25.63 -52.23 -7.59
N ASP A 52 24.75 -52.30 -8.61
CA ASP A 52 24.83 -53.19 -9.77
C ASP A 52 25.11 -52.45 -11.11
N GLY A 53 25.49 -51.17 -11.08
CA GLY A 53 26.11 -50.50 -12.23
C GLY A 53 25.20 -50.06 -13.39
N GLN A 54 23.88 -49.95 -13.21
CA GLN A 54 22.95 -49.49 -14.28
C GLN A 54 22.40 -48.06 -14.05
N GLN A 55 22.47 -47.22 -15.10
CA GLN A 55 21.99 -45.83 -15.10
C GLN A 55 20.49 -45.75 -15.48
N VAL A 56 19.65 -45.08 -14.68
CA VAL A 56 18.21 -44.90 -15.00
C VAL A 56 17.79 -43.43 -14.90
N GLN A 57 17.27 -42.90 -16.01
CA GLN A 57 16.55 -41.61 -16.11
C GLN A 57 15.05 -41.85 -15.82
N ARG A 58 14.40 -41.04 -14.97
CA ARG A 58 12.94 -41.15 -14.77
C ARG A 58 12.17 -39.99 -15.37
N ILE A 59 11.51 -40.28 -16.51
CA ILE A 59 10.37 -39.53 -17.06
C ILE A 59 9.14 -40.45 -17.01
N ARG A 60 8.01 -39.93 -16.50
CA ARG A 60 6.66 -39.81 -17.13
C ARG A 60 5.44 -40.12 -16.24
N ARG A 61 4.52 -39.14 -16.28
CA ARG A 61 3.05 -39.16 -16.17
C ARG A 61 2.37 -40.53 -16.08
N ARG A 62 1.45 -40.69 -15.12
CA ARG A 62 0.43 -41.75 -15.16
C ARG A 62 -0.96 -41.17 -15.48
N ARG A 63 -1.41 -41.44 -16.70
CA ARG A 63 -2.80 -41.35 -17.19
C ARG A 63 -3.53 -42.59 -16.66
N ARG A 64 -4.74 -42.46 -16.09
CA ARG A 64 -5.62 -43.60 -15.78
C ARG A 64 -6.79 -43.59 -16.77
N LYS A 65 -7.11 -44.76 -17.33
CA LYS A 65 -8.18 -45.04 -18.29
C LYS A 65 -9.08 -46.13 -17.67
N ASP A 66 -10.37 -46.07 -18.02
CA ASP A 66 -11.58 -46.69 -17.44
C ASP A 66 -11.82 -48.17 -17.76
N VAL A 67 -12.75 -48.81 -17.01
CA VAL A 67 -13.75 -49.85 -17.40
C VAL A 67 -14.87 -49.86 -16.30
N GLU A 68 -16.09 -49.31 -16.52
CA GLU A 68 -17.42 -49.91 -16.91
C GLU A 68 -18.04 -50.91 -15.87
N MET A 69 -19.35 -50.98 -15.52
CA MET A 69 -20.64 -50.51 -16.09
C MET A 69 -21.78 -50.67 -15.05
N PHE A 70 -22.78 -49.77 -14.95
CA PHE A 70 -24.24 -50.05 -15.03
C PHE A 70 -25.12 -48.79 -14.76
N ASP A 71 -26.19 -48.68 -15.55
CA ASP A 71 -27.13 -47.55 -15.71
C ASP A 71 -27.99 -47.15 -14.50
N ARG A 72 -28.28 -45.84 -14.36
CA ARG A 72 -29.66 -45.29 -14.36
C ARG A 72 -29.73 -43.74 -14.29
N GLU A 73 -30.51 -43.20 -15.24
CA GLU A 73 -31.38 -42.00 -15.20
C GLU A 73 -30.82 -40.56 -15.05
N ASN A 74 -30.90 -39.87 -16.20
CA ASN A 74 -31.19 -38.46 -16.46
C ASN A 74 -31.46 -37.52 -15.26
N THR A 75 -30.61 -36.51 -15.10
CA THR A 75 -31.00 -35.13 -14.73
C THR A 75 -29.99 -34.13 -15.33
N PRO A 76 -30.42 -33.05 -15.99
CA PRO A 76 -29.50 -32.12 -16.65
C PRO A 76 -28.98 -31.08 -15.64
N TYR A 77 -27.72 -31.19 -15.23
CA TYR A 77 -27.02 -30.09 -14.57
C TYR A 77 -26.31 -29.23 -15.63
N PRO A 78 -26.38 -27.90 -15.56
CA PRO A 78 -25.71 -27.02 -16.52
C PRO A 78 -24.20 -27.11 -16.33
N ALA A 79 -23.46 -27.12 -17.45
CA ALA A 79 -22.01 -27.07 -17.45
C ALA A 79 -21.50 -25.82 -16.70
N PRO A 80 -20.47 -25.92 -15.83
CA PRO A 80 -19.89 -24.76 -15.17
C PRO A 80 -19.26 -23.81 -16.19
N GLN A 81 -19.40 -22.51 -15.94
CA GLN A 81 -18.81 -21.46 -16.77
C GLN A 81 -17.28 -21.44 -16.58
N PRO A 82 -16.49 -21.00 -17.57
CA PRO A 82 -15.02 -21.01 -17.53
C PRO A 82 -14.39 -20.24 -16.35
N ALA A 83 -15.15 -19.36 -15.69
CA ALA A 83 -14.71 -18.66 -14.48
C ALA A 83 -14.63 -19.58 -13.23
N ASP A 84 -15.46 -20.63 -13.15
CA ASP A 84 -15.49 -21.54 -12.00
C ASP A 84 -14.34 -22.57 -12.05
N GLU A 85 -13.87 -22.90 -13.25
CA GLU A 85 -12.67 -23.74 -13.47
C GLU A 85 -11.38 -23.01 -13.06
N GLU A 86 -11.25 -21.71 -13.35
CA GLU A 86 -10.08 -20.91 -12.92
C GLU A 86 -10.03 -20.73 -11.39
N VAL A 87 -11.19 -20.62 -10.74
CA VAL A 87 -11.32 -20.50 -9.28
C VAL A 87 -11.02 -21.83 -8.57
N SER A 88 -11.49 -22.95 -9.12
CA SER A 88 -11.19 -24.28 -8.58
C SER A 88 -9.72 -24.68 -8.78
N THR A 89 -9.10 -24.33 -9.92
CA THR A 89 -7.65 -24.51 -10.10
C THR A 89 -6.83 -23.63 -9.16
N PHE A 90 -7.28 -22.41 -8.85
CA PHE A 90 -6.62 -21.55 -7.86
C PHE A 90 -6.63 -22.17 -6.45
N PHE A 91 -7.77 -22.72 -6.00
CA PHE A 91 -7.86 -23.43 -4.72
C PHE A 91 -6.99 -24.70 -4.68
N GLN A 92 -6.89 -25.40 -5.81
CA GLN A 92 -6.09 -26.62 -5.92
C GLN A 92 -4.59 -26.31 -5.89
N MET A 93 -4.15 -25.20 -6.49
CA MET A 93 -2.77 -24.73 -6.48
C MET A 93 -2.35 -24.17 -5.11
N GLU A 94 -3.23 -23.47 -4.38
CA GLU A 94 -2.94 -23.05 -3.00
C GLU A 94 -2.81 -24.26 -2.05
N ALA A 95 -3.64 -25.29 -2.21
CA ALA A 95 -3.52 -26.55 -1.45
C ALA A 95 -2.27 -27.38 -1.84
N GLU A 96 -1.80 -27.26 -3.08
CA GLU A 96 -0.57 -27.92 -3.56
C GLU A 96 0.69 -27.17 -3.11
N ALA A 97 0.64 -25.84 -3.03
CA ALA A 97 1.65 -24.99 -2.41
C ALA A 97 1.77 -25.29 -0.89
N GLU A 98 0.65 -25.52 -0.20
CA GLU A 98 0.59 -25.97 1.20
C GLU A 98 1.17 -27.38 1.38
N LYS A 99 1.03 -28.28 0.38
CA LYS A 99 1.70 -29.59 0.40
C LYS A 99 3.21 -29.52 0.15
N LEU A 100 3.66 -28.59 -0.70
CA LEU A 100 5.08 -28.34 -0.97
C LEU A 100 5.78 -27.67 0.23
N GLU A 101 5.05 -26.95 1.07
CA GLU A 101 5.49 -26.40 2.37
C GLU A 101 6.03 -27.50 3.32
N HIS A 102 5.53 -28.74 3.19
CA HIS A 102 5.95 -29.88 4.01
C HIS A 102 7.21 -30.61 3.52
N VAL A 103 7.77 -30.26 2.35
CA VAL A 103 9.02 -30.87 1.86
C VAL A 103 10.23 -30.06 2.36
N ARG A 104 10.71 -30.45 3.54
CA ARG A 104 11.72 -29.74 4.35
C ARG A 104 13.15 -29.83 3.77
N ARG A 105 13.87 -28.71 3.73
CA ARG A 105 15.35 -28.64 3.80
C ARG A 105 15.78 -27.71 4.94
N GLN A 106 16.73 -28.15 5.77
CA GLN A 106 17.30 -27.39 6.90
C GLN A 106 18.55 -26.63 6.44
N CYS A 107 18.74 -25.40 6.95
CA CYS A 107 19.96 -24.62 6.78
C CYS A 107 20.78 -24.72 8.08
N PRO A 108 22.11 -24.95 8.05
CA PRO A 108 22.89 -25.34 9.22
C PRO A 108 23.62 -24.16 9.87
N VAL A 109 22.90 -23.15 10.38
CA VAL A 109 23.49 -22.13 11.27
C VAL A 109 22.49 -21.81 12.40
N PRO A 110 22.91 -21.81 13.68
CA PRO A 110 22.01 -21.45 14.78
C PRO A 110 21.79 -19.94 14.78
N LYS A 111 20.52 -19.55 14.59
CA LYS A 111 20.04 -18.17 14.67
C LYS A 111 20.02 -17.68 16.13
N PRO A 112 20.17 -16.37 16.40
CA PRO A 112 20.03 -15.84 17.76
C PRO A 112 18.65 -16.21 18.31
N SER A 113 18.64 -17.06 19.32
CA SER A 113 17.42 -17.56 19.97
C SER A 113 17.03 -16.67 21.16
N GLY A 114 15.74 -16.68 21.50
CA GLY A 114 15.18 -15.96 22.64
C GLY A 114 14.51 -14.63 22.28
N VAL A 115 14.27 -13.81 23.32
CA VAL A 115 13.44 -12.59 23.26
C VAL A 115 13.90 -11.59 22.19
N LEU A 116 15.22 -11.50 21.93
CA LEU A 116 15.77 -10.62 20.90
C LEU A 116 15.41 -11.10 19.48
N GLY A 117 15.39 -12.41 19.25
CA GLY A 117 14.95 -13.03 18.00
C GLY A 117 13.44 -12.84 17.77
N ASP A 118 12.62 -12.97 18.81
CA ASP A 118 11.16 -12.75 18.73
C ASP A 118 10.80 -11.27 18.56
N LEU A 119 11.56 -10.38 19.20
CA LEU A 119 11.44 -8.92 19.09
C LEU A 119 11.81 -8.44 17.67
N LEU A 120 12.88 -8.98 17.10
CA LEU A 120 13.34 -8.67 15.75
C LEU A 120 12.60 -9.47 14.64
N GLY A 121 11.75 -10.43 15.01
CA GLY A 121 10.86 -11.15 14.08
C GLY A 121 11.49 -12.36 13.38
N PHE A 122 12.52 -12.98 13.96
CA PHE A 122 13.25 -14.12 13.38
C PHE A 122 12.72 -15.50 13.75
N SER A 123 11.75 -15.61 14.66
CA SER A 123 11.08 -16.89 14.95
C SER A 123 10.00 -17.18 13.90
N ASN A 124 10.16 -18.31 13.21
CA ASN A 124 9.29 -18.83 12.13
C ASN A 124 9.28 -18.03 10.82
N GLN A 125 10.47 -17.74 10.30
CA GLN A 125 10.65 -17.09 9.00
C GLN A 125 11.04 -18.10 7.91
N LYS A 126 10.06 -18.89 7.43
CA LYS A 126 10.13 -19.61 6.14
C LYS A 126 9.02 -19.18 5.16
N ASP A 127 8.05 -18.39 5.63
CA ASP A 127 6.87 -17.96 4.86
C ASP A 127 6.99 -16.54 4.28
N THR A 128 8.18 -15.93 4.28
CA THR A 128 8.33 -14.49 4.00
C THR A 128 8.60 -14.10 2.56
N GLU A 129 8.80 -15.05 1.65
CA GLU A 129 9.28 -14.78 0.28
C GLU A 129 8.26 -15.09 -0.83
N ILE A 130 7.04 -15.48 -0.44
CA ILE A 130 6.01 -15.97 -1.36
C ILE A 130 5.65 -14.92 -2.44
N ASP A 131 5.55 -13.66 -2.06
CA ASP A 131 5.25 -12.57 -2.97
C ASP A 131 6.46 -12.14 -3.82
N TRP A 132 7.65 -12.01 -3.22
CA TRP A 132 8.88 -11.65 -3.95
C TRP A 132 9.16 -12.62 -5.11
N THR A 133 9.12 -13.92 -4.82
CA THR A 133 9.31 -14.97 -5.82
C THR A 133 8.28 -14.89 -6.94
N THR A 134 7.01 -14.64 -6.60
CA THR A 134 5.93 -14.44 -7.58
C THR A 134 6.22 -13.22 -8.47
N TYR A 135 6.66 -12.09 -7.89
CA TYR A 135 6.98 -10.89 -8.67
C TYR A 135 8.14 -11.15 -9.65
N MET A 136 9.17 -11.88 -9.22
CA MET A 136 10.30 -12.24 -10.08
C MET A 136 9.89 -13.17 -11.22
N GLN A 137 8.99 -14.13 -10.97
CA GLN A 137 8.43 -15.00 -12.00
C GLN A 137 7.60 -14.21 -13.03
N GLN A 138 6.69 -13.35 -12.56
CA GLN A 138 5.86 -12.50 -13.44
C GLN A 138 6.74 -11.60 -14.32
N VAL A 139 7.76 -10.97 -13.73
CA VAL A 139 8.72 -10.14 -14.46
C VAL A 139 9.57 -10.95 -15.42
N SER A 140 9.94 -12.19 -15.09
CA SER A 140 10.70 -13.05 -16.02
C SER A 140 9.92 -13.34 -17.31
N LEU A 141 8.60 -13.53 -17.22
CA LEU A 141 7.73 -13.68 -18.39
C LEU A 141 7.73 -12.40 -19.23
N TYR A 142 7.60 -11.24 -18.59
CA TYR A 142 7.71 -9.96 -19.29
C TYR A 142 9.07 -9.78 -19.98
N ILE A 143 10.17 -10.10 -19.31
CA ILE A 143 11.52 -10.00 -19.89
C ILE A 143 11.68 -10.96 -21.08
N SER A 144 11.05 -12.14 -21.05
CA SER A 144 11.03 -13.09 -22.17
C SER A 144 10.21 -12.64 -23.39
N GLY A 145 9.51 -11.51 -23.29
CA GLY A 145 8.75 -10.92 -24.41
C GLY A 145 7.23 -10.97 -24.23
N GLU A 146 6.72 -11.54 -23.14
CA GLU A 146 5.26 -11.61 -22.91
C GLU A 146 4.68 -10.21 -22.65
N ARG A 147 3.59 -9.88 -23.34
CA ARG A 147 2.86 -8.61 -23.24
C ARG A 147 1.37 -8.79 -23.02
N ASP A 148 0.84 -10.00 -23.17
CA ASP A 148 -0.51 -10.33 -22.77
C ASP A 148 -0.58 -10.50 -21.24
N TYR A 149 -1.24 -9.55 -20.59
CA TYR A 149 -1.43 -9.52 -19.14
C TYR A 149 -2.17 -10.75 -18.59
N THR A 150 -2.97 -11.45 -19.41
CA THR A 150 -3.71 -12.64 -18.98
C THR A 150 -2.80 -13.87 -18.81
N LEU A 151 -1.64 -13.85 -19.49
CA LEU A 151 -0.63 -14.91 -19.48
C LEU A 151 0.49 -14.68 -18.45
N ILE A 152 0.67 -13.44 -17.98
CA ILE A 152 1.66 -13.12 -16.95
C ILE A 152 1.17 -13.61 -15.58
N ARG A 153 1.67 -14.77 -15.15
CA ARG A 153 1.30 -15.41 -13.87
C ARG A 153 2.54 -15.89 -13.12
N GLY A 154 2.44 -15.99 -11.80
CA GLY A 154 3.44 -16.61 -10.93
C GLY A 154 2.81 -17.67 -10.04
N SER A 155 3.59 -18.24 -9.12
CA SER A 155 3.17 -19.35 -8.25
C SER A 155 1.98 -19.02 -7.35
N THR A 156 1.74 -17.74 -7.06
CA THR A 156 0.58 -17.28 -6.26
C THR A 156 -0.53 -16.64 -7.08
N GLY A 157 -0.47 -16.74 -8.41
CA GLY A 157 -1.54 -16.32 -9.31
C GLY A 157 -1.14 -15.25 -10.34
N PRO A 158 -2.15 -14.67 -11.02
CA PRO A 158 -1.93 -13.74 -12.12
C PRO A 158 -1.38 -12.39 -11.65
N LEU A 159 -0.71 -11.68 -12.56
CA LEU A 159 -0.33 -10.29 -12.37
C LEU A 159 -1.59 -9.41 -12.33
N VAL A 160 -1.79 -8.73 -11.20
CA VAL A 160 -2.91 -7.82 -10.97
C VAL A 160 -2.48 -6.38 -10.71
N TYR A 161 -1.17 -6.10 -10.85
CA TYR A 161 -0.62 -4.77 -10.67
C TYR A 161 -0.49 -4.07 -12.03
N PRO A 162 -0.75 -2.76 -12.12
CA PRO A 162 -0.60 -2.05 -13.38
C PRO A 162 0.86 -1.95 -13.86
N ALA A 163 1.04 -1.44 -15.07
CA ALA A 163 2.29 -1.52 -15.83
C ALA A 163 3.56 -1.05 -15.08
N ALA A 164 3.47 -0.02 -14.23
CA ALA A 164 4.67 0.50 -13.55
C ALA A 164 5.28 -0.51 -12.56
N HIS A 165 4.47 -1.40 -11.99
CA HIS A 165 4.97 -2.51 -11.18
C HIS A 165 5.97 -3.36 -11.96
N VAL A 166 5.61 -3.77 -13.18
CA VAL A 166 6.45 -4.63 -14.03
C VAL A 166 7.78 -3.95 -14.34
N TYR A 167 7.77 -2.66 -14.68
CA TYR A 167 9.00 -1.93 -14.98
C TYR A 167 9.92 -1.79 -13.77
N ILE A 168 9.37 -1.45 -12.60
CA ILE A 168 10.18 -1.29 -11.38
C ILE A 168 10.75 -2.64 -10.94
N TYR A 169 9.94 -3.69 -10.95
CA TYR A 169 10.42 -5.01 -10.57
C TYR A 169 11.33 -5.64 -11.63
N SER A 170 11.32 -5.18 -12.89
CA SER A 170 12.36 -5.51 -13.88
C SER A 170 13.73 -4.96 -13.47
N VAL A 171 13.78 -3.74 -12.92
CA VAL A 171 15.03 -3.19 -12.37
C VAL A 171 15.52 -4.05 -11.19
N PHE A 172 14.62 -4.39 -10.26
CA PHE A 172 14.98 -5.26 -9.14
C PHE A 172 15.43 -6.65 -9.59
N TYR A 173 14.75 -7.24 -10.58
CA TYR A 173 15.12 -8.53 -11.16
C TYR A 173 16.56 -8.52 -11.67
N HIS A 174 16.97 -7.49 -12.41
CA HIS A 174 18.35 -7.39 -12.89
C HIS A 174 19.37 -7.12 -11.77
N LEU A 175 19.01 -6.32 -10.77
CA LEU A 175 19.88 -5.97 -9.65
C LEU A 175 20.13 -7.13 -8.68
N THR A 176 19.20 -8.07 -8.56
CA THR A 176 19.20 -9.13 -7.53
C THR A 176 19.45 -10.53 -8.11
N GLU A 177 20.13 -10.61 -9.25
CA GLU A 177 20.38 -11.88 -9.95
C GLU A 177 19.09 -12.69 -10.19
N GLN A 178 18.09 -12.04 -10.81
CA GLN A 178 16.76 -12.61 -11.07
C GLN A 178 15.93 -12.87 -9.80
N GLY A 179 16.26 -12.18 -8.71
CA GLY A 179 15.60 -12.34 -7.41
C GLY A 179 16.24 -13.37 -6.48
N ARG A 180 17.38 -13.97 -6.87
CA ARG A 180 18.10 -14.96 -6.06
C ARG A 180 18.89 -14.34 -4.92
N ASP A 181 19.45 -13.14 -5.12
CA ASP A 181 20.12 -12.40 -4.06
C ASP A 181 19.10 -11.63 -3.21
N ILE A 182 18.47 -12.37 -2.30
CA ILE A 182 17.48 -11.84 -1.38
C ILE A 182 18.13 -10.82 -0.43
N ILE A 183 19.36 -11.03 0.01
CA ILE A 183 20.04 -10.10 0.94
C ILE A 183 20.21 -8.74 0.28
N TYR A 184 20.66 -8.71 -0.98
CA TYR A 184 20.76 -7.46 -1.73
C TYR A 184 19.37 -6.83 -1.94
N GLY A 185 18.35 -7.63 -2.24
CA GLY A 185 16.96 -7.17 -2.26
C GLY A 185 16.51 -6.51 -0.94
N GLN A 186 16.84 -7.12 0.21
CA GLN A 186 16.52 -6.57 1.53
C GLN A 186 17.26 -5.26 1.80
N ILE A 187 18.51 -5.13 1.37
CA ILE A 187 19.27 -3.87 1.45
C ILE A 187 18.57 -2.78 0.61
N LEU A 188 18.19 -3.09 -0.63
CA LEU A 188 17.46 -2.15 -1.49
C LEU A 188 16.14 -1.71 -0.86
N PHE A 189 15.38 -2.64 -0.28
CA PHE A 189 14.13 -2.33 0.41
C PHE A 189 14.32 -1.62 1.77
N GLY A 190 15.45 -1.84 2.45
CA GLY A 190 15.86 -1.06 3.61
C GLY A 190 16.15 0.39 3.25
N LEU A 191 16.90 0.63 2.16
CA LEU A 191 17.13 1.97 1.61
C LEU A 191 15.83 2.63 1.17
N LEU A 192 14.93 1.87 0.53
CA LEU A 192 13.59 2.31 0.18
C LEU A 192 12.81 2.74 1.44
N TYR A 193 12.76 1.92 2.49
CA TYR A 193 12.09 2.24 3.75
C TYR A 193 12.57 3.56 4.36
N ILE A 194 13.90 3.74 4.47
CA ILE A 194 14.50 4.96 5.02
C ILE A 194 14.18 6.18 4.14
N THR A 195 14.18 6.00 2.81
CA THR A 195 13.82 7.07 1.87
C THR A 195 12.38 7.50 2.05
N VAL A 196 11.44 6.55 2.15
CA VAL A 196 10.02 6.86 2.39
C VAL A 196 9.84 7.52 3.76
N LEU A 197 10.49 7.01 4.81
CA LEU A 197 10.46 7.61 6.14
C LEU A 197 10.98 9.06 6.10
N GLY A 198 12.07 9.32 5.38
CA GLY A 198 12.59 10.68 5.16
C GLY A 198 11.57 11.62 4.52
N LEU A 199 10.82 11.16 3.51
CA LEU A 199 9.74 11.92 2.89
C LEU A 199 8.58 12.18 3.86
N VAL A 200 8.17 11.16 4.63
CA VAL A 200 7.12 11.29 5.65
C VAL A 200 7.51 12.34 6.68
N LEU A 201 8.74 12.26 7.21
CA LEU A 201 9.25 13.21 8.18
C LEU A 201 9.32 14.64 7.60
N ALA A 202 9.68 14.79 6.32
CA ALA A 202 9.64 16.07 5.63
C ALA A 202 8.22 16.64 5.53
N CYS A 203 7.22 15.81 5.23
CA CYS A 203 5.81 16.21 5.24
C CYS A 203 5.35 16.67 6.64
N TYR A 204 5.63 15.89 7.68
CA TYR A 204 5.29 16.24 9.06
C TYR A 204 5.95 17.57 9.50
N ARG A 205 7.23 17.76 9.16
CA ARG A 205 7.94 19.00 9.45
C ARG A 205 7.33 20.20 8.71
N GLN A 206 6.99 20.05 7.43
CA GLN A 206 6.43 21.13 6.62
C GLN A 206 5.01 21.54 7.02
N THR A 207 4.26 20.67 7.68
CA THR A 207 2.92 20.96 8.24
C THR A 207 2.96 21.55 9.64
N GLY A 208 4.15 21.63 10.27
CA GLY A 208 4.29 22.07 11.66
C GLY A 208 3.74 21.06 12.67
N ALA A 209 3.76 19.76 12.32
CA ALA A 209 3.32 18.71 13.22
C ALA A 209 4.15 18.70 14.52
N PRO A 210 3.52 18.46 15.68
CA PRO A 210 4.21 18.54 16.96
C PRO A 210 5.26 17.42 17.12
N PRO A 211 6.40 17.69 17.78
CA PRO A 211 7.51 16.73 17.88
C PRO A 211 7.17 15.38 18.52
N TYR A 212 6.16 15.31 19.38
CA TYR A 212 5.75 14.05 20.01
C TYR A 212 5.19 13.01 19.01
N LEU A 213 4.85 13.39 17.77
CA LEU A 213 4.39 12.42 16.77
C LEU A 213 5.54 11.65 16.11
N PHE A 214 6.75 12.19 16.13
CA PHE A 214 7.89 11.65 15.38
C PHE A 214 8.33 10.25 15.82
N PRO A 215 8.38 9.92 17.13
CA PRO A 215 8.68 8.55 17.57
C PRO A 215 7.72 7.50 16.98
N LEU A 216 6.43 7.83 16.84
CA LEU A 216 5.41 6.92 16.30
C LEU A 216 5.66 6.56 14.82
N LEU A 217 6.44 7.35 14.09
CA LEU A 217 6.72 7.11 12.66
C LEU A 217 7.77 6.04 12.44
N MET A 218 8.52 5.65 13.48
CA MET A 218 9.63 4.71 13.34
C MET A 218 9.35 3.35 13.98
N LEU A 219 8.48 3.30 14.99
CA LEU A 219 8.38 2.14 15.89
C LEU A 219 7.51 1.01 15.36
N SER A 220 7.12 1.04 14.09
CA SER A 220 6.20 0.04 13.52
C SER A 220 6.93 -1.24 13.12
N LYS A 221 6.74 -2.32 13.89
CA LYS A 221 7.22 -3.67 13.52
C LYS A 221 6.66 -4.09 12.16
N ARG A 222 5.39 -3.76 11.89
CA ARG A 222 4.72 -4.17 10.66
C ARG A 222 5.33 -3.52 9.43
N LEU A 223 5.69 -2.24 9.48
CA LEU A 223 6.36 -1.57 8.38
C LEU A 223 7.72 -2.21 8.07
N HIS A 224 8.52 -2.53 9.08
CA HIS A 224 9.79 -3.23 8.88
C HIS A 224 9.58 -4.58 8.18
N SER A 225 8.54 -5.33 8.57
CA SER A 225 8.19 -6.59 7.90
C SER A 225 7.79 -6.39 6.44
N ILE A 226 6.96 -5.38 6.14
CA ILE A 226 6.48 -5.11 4.78
C ILE A 226 7.64 -4.75 3.84
N PHE A 227 8.52 -3.86 4.27
CA PHE A 227 9.63 -3.40 3.44
C PHE A 227 10.75 -4.43 3.41
N VAL A 228 11.37 -4.71 4.55
CA VAL A 228 12.66 -5.41 4.60
C VAL A 228 12.49 -6.92 4.59
N LEU A 229 11.46 -7.47 5.25
CA LEU A 229 11.31 -8.93 5.32
C LEU A 229 10.56 -9.53 4.13
N ARG A 230 9.58 -8.80 3.57
CA ARG A 230 8.67 -9.31 2.53
C ARG A 230 8.83 -8.65 1.16
N LEU A 231 9.57 -7.54 1.08
CA LEU A 231 9.87 -6.83 -0.17
C LEU A 231 8.60 -6.49 -0.99
N PHE A 232 7.54 -6.08 -0.27
CA PHE A 232 6.22 -5.87 -0.86
C PHE A 232 6.18 -4.66 -1.79
N ASN A 233 5.39 -4.80 -2.87
CA ASN A 233 5.12 -3.72 -3.83
C ASN A 233 4.56 -2.45 -3.16
N ASP A 234 3.85 -2.61 -2.04
CA ASP A 234 3.31 -1.52 -1.22
C ASP A 234 4.38 -0.54 -0.73
N GLY A 235 5.62 -1.00 -0.50
CA GLY A 235 6.72 -0.12 -0.12
C GLY A 235 7.09 0.86 -1.24
N VAL A 236 7.12 0.37 -2.47
CA VAL A 236 7.37 1.19 -3.68
C VAL A 236 6.20 2.13 -3.95
N ALA A 237 4.97 1.64 -3.83
CA ALA A 237 3.78 2.47 -3.98
C ALA A 237 3.68 3.55 -2.89
N ALA A 238 4.09 3.25 -1.66
CA ALA A 238 4.16 4.23 -0.57
C ALA A 238 5.18 5.34 -0.86
N LEU A 239 6.33 5.02 -1.49
CA LEU A 239 7.29 6.03 -1.95
C LEU A 239 6.63 7.01 -2.93
N ALA A 240 5.94 6.51 -3.95
CA ALA A 240 5.24 7.35 -4.93
C ALA A 240 4.13 8.18 -4.27
N MET A 241 3.34 7.57 -3.37
CA MET A 241 2.27 8.25 -2.64
C MET A 241 2.80 9.43 -1.80
N TRP A 242 3.80 9.19 -0.95
CA TRP A 242 4.35 10.23 -0.09
C TRP A 242 5.14 11.28 -0.87
N GLY A 243 5.83 10.88 -1.94
CA GLY A 243 6.47 11.81 -2.88
C GLY A 243 5.46 12.74 -3.55
N ALA A 244 4.33 12.21 -4.03
CA ALA A 244 3.25 13.01 -4.60
C ALA A 244 2.66 14.00 -3.58
N VAL A 245 2.37 13.54 -2.35
CA VAL A 245 1.89 14.40 -1.26
C VAL A 245 2.85 15.56 -0.99
N LEU A 246 4.16 15.28 -0.89
CA LEU A 246 5.18 16.30 -0.66
C LEU A 246 5.25 17.32 -1.80
N LEU A 247 5.18 16.87 -3.05
CA LEU A 247 5.19 17.75 -4.23
C LEU A 247 3.95 18.65 -4.29
N LEU A 248 2.77 18.10 -4.01
CA LEU A 248 1.52 18.85 -3.95
C LEU A 248 1.50 19.87 -2.81
N MET A 249 2.00 19.50 -1.61
CA MET A 249 2.19 20.44 -0.50
C MET A 249 3.11 21.62 -0.87
N ASN A 250 4.08 21.38 -1.76
CA ASN A 250 4.99 22.41 -2.27
C ASN A 250 4.51 23.06 -3.58
N ARG A 251 3.23 22.89 -3.94
CA ARG A 251 2.59 23.48 -5.13
C ARG A 251 3.27 23.10 -6.45
N LYS A 252 4.03 22.00 -6.49
CA LYS A 252 4.58 21.41 -7.72
C LYS A 252 3.52 20.51 -8.36
N TRP A 253 2.43 21.13 -8.83
CA TRP A 253 1.20 20.43 -9.23
C TRP A 253 1.39 19.34 -10.28
N THR A 254 2.01 19.67 -11.42
CA THR A 254 2.25 18.72 -12.51
C THR A 254 3.11 17.55 -12.05
N ALA A 255 4.25 17.83 -11.39
CA ALA A 255 5.13 16.80 -10.89
C ALA A 255 4.42 15.90 -9.86
N GLY A 256 3.64 16.49 -8.95
CA GLY A 256 2.85 15.75 -7.96
C GLY A 256 1.82 14.83 -8.60
N VAL A 257 1.10 15.29 -9.62
CA VAL A 257 0.11 14.49 -10.36
C VAL A 257 0.78 13.39 -11.20
N VAL A 258 1.93 13.66 -11.82
CA VAL A 258 2.71 12.66 -12.56
C VAL A 258 3.18 11.56 -11.61
N VAL A 259 3.82 11.92 -10.48
CA VAL A 259 4.29 10.95 -9.49
C VAL A 259 3.12 10.18 -8.88
N TRP A 260 2.00 10.84 -8.61
CA TRP A 260 0.78 10.17 -8.15
C TRP A 260 0.26 9.15 -9.18
N SER A 261 0.18 9.54 -10.46
CA SER A 261 -0.25 8.64 -11.53
C SER A 261 0.71 7.44 -11.66
N VAL A 262 2.03 7.66 -11.64
CA VAL A 262 3.00 6.55 -11.57
C VAL A 262 2.72 5.65 -10.35
N GLY A 263 2.40 6.23 -9.19
CA GLY A 263 1.96 5.50 -7.99
C GLY A 263 0.74 4.61 -8.21
N VAL A 264 -0.29 5.11 -8.90
CA VAL A 264 -1.45 4.31 -9.34
C VAL A 264 -1.00 3.17 -10.25
N GLY A 265 -0.04 3.45 -11.14
CA GLY A 265 0.59 2.48 -12.02
C GLY A 265 1.38 1.38 -11.31
N ILE A 266 1.80 1.61 -10.06
CA ILE A 266 2.49 0.62 -9.21
C ILE A 266 1.46 -0.21 -8.46
N LYS A 267 0.48 0.46 -7.83
CA LYS A 267 -0.60 -0.17 -7.09
C LYS A 267 -1.83 0.73 -7.05
N MET A 268 -2.97 0.15 -7.41
CA MET A 268 -4.25 0.87 -7.49
C MET A 268 -4.69 1.52 -6.19
N THR A 269 -4.24 1.07 -5.01
CA THR A 269 -4.58 1.68 -3.72
C THR A 269 -4.27 3.18 -3.68
N VAL A 270 -3.26 3.65 -4.44
CA VAL A 270 -2.90 5.07 -4.55
C VAL A 270 -4.00 5.90 -5.25
N LEU A 271 -4.93 5.27 -5.97
CA LEU A 271 -6.11 5.91 -6.56
C LEU A 271 -7.03 6.52 -5.49
N LEU A 272 -6.99 6.03 -4.24
CA LEU A 272 -7.77 6.59 -3.13
C LEU A 272 -7.46 8.07 -2.83
N LEU A 273 -6.37 8.60 -3.38
CA LEU A 273 -6.00 10.01 -3.30
C LEU A 273 -6.66 10.87 -4.39
N ALA A 274 -7.29 10.28 -5.41
CA ALA A 274 -7.90 11.02 -6.53
C ALA A 274 -8.93 12.07 -6.11
N PRO A 275 -9.90 11.79 -5.19
CA PRO A 275 -10.87 12.80 -4.76
C PRO A 275 -10.18 14.01 -4.12
N ALA A 276 -9.18 13.75 -3.28
CA ALA A 276 -8.39 14.80 -2.64
C ALA A 276 -7.62 15.66 -3.64
N ILE A 277 -6.95 15.03 -4.62
CA ILE A 277 -6.19 15.74 -5.65
C ILE A 277 -7.12 16.64 -6.45
N ALA A 278 -8.26 16.12 -6.91
CA ALA A 278 -9.24 16.88 -7.68
C ALA A 278 -9.71 18.12 -6.91
N VAL A 279 -10.06 17.97 -5.62
CA VAL A 279 -10.50 19.10 -4.80
C VAL A 279 -9.39 20.11 -4.58
N VAL A 280 -8.18 19.66 -4.23
CA VAL A 280 -7.03 20.52 -3.98
C VAL A 280 -6.64 21.31 -5.23
N THR A 281 -6.61 20.69 -6.41
CA THR A 281 -6.26 21.36 -7.66
C THR A 281 -7.35 22.32 -8.10
N VAL A 282 -8.64 21.96 -7.97
CA VAL A 282 -9.73 22.86 -8.35
C VAL A 282 -9.76 24.09 -7.45
N LEU A 283 -9.54 23.93 -6.14
CA LEU A 283 -9.44 25.05 -5.21
C LEU A 283 -8.22 25.94 -5.48
N SER A 284 -7.07 25.36 -5.82
CA SER A 284 -5.82 26.10 -5.97
C SER A 284 -5.64 26.72 -7.37
N LEU A 285 -6.14 26.06 -8.42
CA LEU A 285 -5.87 26.39 -9.82
C LEU A 285 -7.13 26.69 -10.63
N GLY A 286 -8.31 26.29 -10.15
CA GLY A 286 -9.56 26.34 -10.91
C GLY A 286 -9.79 25.10 -11.78
N LEU A 287 -10.92 25.10 -12.49
CA LEU A 287 -11.42 23.91 -13.20
C LEU A 287 -10.53 23.51 -14.39
N LEU A 288 -10.26 24.45 -15.31
CA LEU A 288 -9.58 24.12 -16.56
C LEU A 288 -8.13 23.61 -16.35
N PRO A 289 -7.28 24.23 -15.51
CA PRO A 289 -5.97 23.66 -15.22
C PRO A 289 -6.05 22.31 -14.51
N SER A 290 -7.06 22.09 -13.67
CA SER A 290 -7.29 20.79 -13.02
C SER A 290 -7.66 19.69 -14.02
N ILE A 291 -8.51 20.01 -15.01
CA ILE A 291 -8.83 19.08 -16.11
C ILE A 291 -7.56 18.75 -16.90
N ARG A 292 -6.72 19.74 -17.22
CA ARG A 292 -5.42 19.50 -17.90
C ARG A 292 -4.52 18.57 -17.10
N LEU A 293 -4.44 18.74 -15.77
CA LEU A 293 -3.70 17.82 -14.90
C LEU A 293 -4.31 16.41 -14.89
N GLY A 294 -5.64 16.30 -14.90
CA GLY A 294 -6.34 15.02 -15.04
C GLY A 294 -5.98 14.31 -16.35
N ILE A 295 -5.95 15.04 -17.47
CA ILE A 295 -5.50 14.52 -18.76
C ILE A 295 -4.06 14.04 -18.68
N VAL A 296 -3.15 14.82 -18.06
CA VAL A 296 -1.75 14.39 -17.85
C VAL A 296 -1.69 13.08 -17.04
N ALA A 297 -2.47 12.94 -15.98
CA ALA A 297 -2.53 11.70 -15.20
C ALA A 297 -2.97 10.49 -16.06
N VAL A 298 -3.99 10.65 -16.90
CA VAL A 298 -4.46 9.61 -17.83
C VAL A 298 -3.40 9.30 -18.89
N LEU A 299 -2.76 10.31 -19.47
CA LEU A 299 -1.68 10.12 -20.45
C LEU A 299 -0.51 9.33 -19.85
N VAL A 300 -0.13 9.59 -18.60
CA VAL A 300 0.88 8.77 -17.90
C VAL A 300 0.46 7.31 -17.81
N GLN A 301 -0.80 7.01 -17.48
CA GLN A 301 -1.29 5.62 -17.46
C GLN A 301 -1.24 4.97 -18.85
N ILE A 302 -1.68 5.69 -19.88
CA ILE A 302 -1.64 5.20 -21.26
C ILE A 302 -0.20 4.93 -21.67
N CYS A 303 0.71 5.88 -21.47
CA CYS A 303 2.13 5.75 -21.81
C CYS A 303 2.79 4.54 -21.14
N LEU A 304 2.50 4.32 -19.86
CA LEU A 304 3.00 3.14 -19.14
C LEU A 304 2.38 1.85 -19.70
N ALA A 305 1.13 1.88 -20.13
CA ALA A 305 0.40 0.71 -20.59
C ALA A 305 0.58 0.37 -22.08
N ILE A 306 1.17 1.25 -22.91
CA ILE A 306 1.31 1.09 -24.37
C ILE A 306 1.65 -0.35 -24.80
N PRO A 307 2.73 -0.99 -24.31
CA PRO A 307 3.14 -2.29 -24.84
C PRO A 307 2.12 -3.39 -24.52
N PHE A 308 1.34 -3.24 -23.46
CA PHE A 308 0.31 -4.19 -23.04
C PHE A 308 -1.02 -3.91 -23.74
N LEU A 309 -1.36 -2.64 -23.94
CA LEU A 309 -2.53 -2.23 -24.71
C LEU A 309 -2.41 -2.64 -26.19
N GLN A 310 -1.20 -2.69 -26.74
CA GLN A 310 -0.98 -3.18 -28.11
C GLN A 310 -1.16 -4.69 -28.24
N ALA A 311 -0.90 -5.45 -27.17
CA ALA A 311 -1.04 -6.90 -27.17
C ALA A 311 -2.48 -7.34 -26.88
N ASP A 312 -3.04 -6.89 -25.76
CA ASP A 312 -4.44 -7.11 -25.40
C ASP A 312 -4.96 -5.97 -24.50
N PRO A 313 -5.68 -4.97 -25.05
CA PRO A 313 -6.24 -3.89 -24.27
C PRO A 313 -7.24 -4.36 -23.21
N VAL A 314 -8.05 -5.38 -23.53
CA VAL A 314 -9.10 -5.88 -22.64
C VAL A 314 -8.47 -6.69 -21.51
N GLY A 315 -7.50 -7.55 -21.82
CA GLY A 315 -6.71 -8.29 -20.84
C GLY A 315 -5.95 -7.37 -19.89
N TYR A 316 -5.32 -6.31 -20.40
CA TYR A 316 -4.64 -5.32 -19.54
C TYR A 316 -5.62 -4.65 -18.58
N VAL A 317 -6.71 -4.05 -19.08
CA VAL A 317 -7.64 -3.30 -18.22
C VAL A 317 -8.35 -4.22 -17.22
N SER A 318 -8.77 -5.42 -17.65
CA SER A 318 -9.48 -6.37 -16.79
C SER A 318 -8.61 -6.93 -15.67
N ARG A 319 -7.30 -7.15 -15.89
CA ARG A 319 -6.37 -7.66 -14.88
C ARG A 319 -5.74 -6.55 -14.02
N ALA A 320 -5.23 -5.48 -14.64
CA ALA A 320 -4.56 -4.39 -13.94
C ALA A 320 -5.52 -3.51 -13.14
N PHE A 321 -6.79 -3.41 -13.57
CA PHE A 321 -7.84 -2.61 -12.94
C PHE A 321 -9.06 -3.46 -12.55
N GLU A 322 -8.82 -4.65 -12.00
CA GLU A 322 -9.86 -5.60 -11.61
C GLU A 322 -10.64 -5.15 -10.35
N LEU A 323 -11.72 -4.39 -10.55
CA LEU A 323 -12.57 -3.90 -9.45
C LEU A 323 -13.54 -4.96 -8.88
N THR A 324 -13.73 -6.07 -9.61
CA THR A 324 -14.60 -7.18 -9.21
C THR A 324 -13.90 -8.21 -8.32
N ARG A 325 -12.56 -8.16 -8.24
CA ARG A 325 -11.76 -9.18 -7.54
C ARG A 325 -12.23 -9.35 -6.11
N GLN A 326 -12.48 -10.60 -5.74
CA GLN A 326 -12.83 -10.95 -4.39
C GLN A 326 -11.67 -11.57 -3.65
N PHE A 327 -11.27 -10.94 -2.55
CA PHE A 327 -10.29 -11.52 -1.64
C PHE A 327 -10.96 -12.46 -0.65
N MET A 328 -10.24 -13.52 -0.27
CA MET A 328 -10.72 -14.53 0.67
C MET A 328 -10.89 -13.94 2.07
N PHE A 329 -11.95 -14.37 2.75
CA PHE A 329 -12.23 -13.97 4.13
C PHE A 329 -11.07 -14.35 5.09
N LYS A 330 -10.37 -15.46 4.83
CA LYS A 330 -9.17 -15.85 5.62
C LYS A 330 -8.05 -14.81 5.61
N TRP A 331 -7.93 -13.99 4.56
CA TRP A 331 -6.81 -13.04 4.42
C TRP A 331 -7.17 -11.60 4.83
N THR A 332 -8.44 -11.32 5.09
CA THR A 332 -8.89 -9.97 5.45
C THR A 332 -8.50 -9.57 6.87
N VAL A 333 -8.04 -8.34 7.07
CA VAL A 333 -7.76 -7.76 8.40
C VAL A 333 -8.93 -6.96 8.96
N ASN A 334 -9.90 -6.60 8.12
CA ASN A 334 -11.09 -5.84 8.49
C ASN A 334 -12.38 -6.64 8.23
N TRP A 335 -13.47 -6.24 8.90
CA TRP A 335 -14.80 -6.85 8.82
C TRP A 335 -14.92 -8.33 9.23
N ARG A 336 -13.93 -8.93 9.91
CA ARG A 336 -14.04 -10.32 10.39
C ARG A 336 -15.20 -10.56 11.36
N PHE A 337 -15.58 -9.54 12.12
CA PHE A 337 -16.69 -9.61 13.06
C PHE A 337 -18.07 -9.71 12.38
N VAL A 338 -18.15 -9.49 11.06
CA VAL A 338 -19.39 -9.54 10.28
C VAL A 338 -19.69 -10.97 9.77
N GLY A 339 -18.70 -11.86 9.76
CA GLY A 339 -18.84 -13.24 9.25
C GLY A 339 -18.65 -13.36 7.74
N GLU A 340 -18.29 -14.56 7.28
CA GLU A 340 -17.88 -14.83 5.89
C GLU A 340 -19.04 -14.66 4.89
N GLU A 341 -20.23 -15.16 5.22
CA GLU A 341 -21.41 -15.09 4.34
C GLU A 341 -21.78 -13.64 4.01
N ILE A 342 -21.83 -12.78 5.03
CA ILE A 342 -22.15 -11.37 4.85
C ILE A 342 -21.00 -10.65 4.12
N PHE A 343 -19.75 -10.97 4.45
CA PHE A 343 -18.56 -10.40 3.81
C PHE A 343 -18.48 -10.66 2.30
N LEU A 344 -18.90 -11.85 1.87
CA LEU A 344 -18.95 -12.24 0.46
C LEU A 344 -20.21 -11.74 -0.27
N SER A 345 -21.22 -11.25 0.47
CA SER A 345 -22.46 -10.76 -0.13
C SER A 345 -22.27 -9.50 -0.98
N LYS A 346 -22.98 -9.44 -2.12
CA LYS A 346 -23.01 -8.25 -2.98
C LYS A 346 -23.61 -7.03 -2.26
N ASN A 347 -24.63 -7.26 -1.42
CA ASN A 347 -25.29 -6.20 -0.66
C ASN A 347 -24.32 -5.50 0.29
N PHE A 348 -23.44 -6.25 0.97
CA PHE A 348 -22.42 -5.67 1.84
C PHE A 348 -21.43 -4.82 1.05
N SER A 349 -20.93 -5.32 -0.09
CA SER A 349 -20.03 -4.55 -0.96
C SER A 349 -20.67 -3.25 -1.46
N LEU A 350 -21.93 -3.28 -1.88
CA LEU A 350 -22.67 -2.09 -2.33
C LEU A 350 -22.91 -1.11 -1.18
N SER A 351 -23.17 -1.61 0.03
CA SER A 351 -23.35 -0.79 1.23
C SER A 351 -22.06 -0.05 1.62
N LEU A 352 -20.91 -0.72 1.53
CA LEU A 352 -19.61 -0.09 1.74
C LEU A 352 -19.27 0.96 0.68
N LEU A 353 -19.62 0.71 -0.59
CA LEU A 353 -19.45 1.68 -1.66
C LEU A 353 -20.35 2.91 -1.46
N ALA A 354 -21.61 2.70 -1.07
CA ALA A 354 -22.53 3.79 -0.73
C ALA A 354 -21.99 4.60 0.47
N LEU A 355 -21.50 3.93 1.52
CA LEU A 355 -20.87 4.58 2.66
C LEU A 355 -19.64 5.41 2.25
N HIS A 356 -18.81 4.90 1.33
CA HIS A 356 -17.67 5.62 0.79
C HIS A 356 -18.09 6.92 0.09
N ALA A 357 -19.09 6.84 -0.80
CA ALA A 357 -19.62 8.00 -1.51
C ALA A 357 -20.24 9.04 -0.55
N VAL A 358 -20.99 8.58 0.46
CA VAL A 358 -21.58 9.44 1.49
C VAL A 358 -20.48 10.14 2.27
N LEU A 359 -19.46 9.44 2.78
CA LEU A 359 -18.37 10.04 3.54
C LEU A 359 -17.59 11.07 2.71
N LEU A 360 -17.20 10.73 1.47
CA LEU A 360 -16.52 11.69 0.58
C LEU A 360 -17.37 12.94 0.35
N THR A 361 -18.66 12.76 0.10
CA THR A 361 -19.60 13.86 -0.11
C THR A 361 -19.72 14.72 1.16
N THR A 362 -19.90 14.11 2.33
CA THR A 362 -19.93 14.81 3.61
C THR A 362 -18.65 15.61 3.85
N PHE A 363 -17.48 15.04 3.58
CA PHE A 363 -16.21 15.77 3.70
C PHE A 363 -16.09 16.92 2.72
N LEU A 364 -16.54 16.72 1.49
CA LEU A 364 -16.59 17.77 0.47
C LEU A 364 -17.40 18.97 0.97
N PHE A 365 -18.61 18.73 1.51
CA PHE A 365 -19.50 19.77 2.02
C PHE A 365 -18.99 20.45 3.29
N THR A 366 -18.47 19.67 4.25
CA THR A 366 -18.24 20.17 5.62
C THR A 366 -16.82 20.66 5.85
N THR A 367 -15.83 20.13 5.12
CA THR A 367 -14.42 20.32 5.47
C THR A 367 -13.59 20.76 4.27
N TRP A 368 -13.71 20.09 3.13
CA TRP A 368 -12.81 20.30 2.00
C TRP A 368 -13.14 21.54 1.17
N LEU A 369 -14.41 21.94 1.03
CA LEU A 369 -14.78 23.17 0.33
C LEU A 369 -14.82 24.42 1.22
N LYS A 370 -14.65 24.30 2.54
CA LYS A 370 -14.63 25.45 3.46
C LYS A 370 -13.73 26.61 3.01
N PRO A 371 -12.50 26.38 2.50
CA PRO A 371 -11.64 27.47 2.04
C PRO A 371 -12.25 28.30 0.90
N SER A 372 -13.21 27.77 0.15
CA SER A 372 -13.85 28.50 -0.95
C SER A 372 -14.91 29.51 -0.50
N GLY A 373 -15.34 29.46 0.77
CA GLY A 373 -16.35 30.35 1.33
C GLY A 373 -17.76 30.22 0.73
N SER A 374 -18.04 29.13 0.00
CA SER A 374 -19.28 28.94 -0.76
C SER A 374 -19.88 27.56 -0.56
N ASN A 375 -21.22 27.45 -0.52
CA ASN A 375 -21.93 26.17 -0.54
C ASN A 375 -21.62 25.38 -1.81
N LEU A 376 -21.64 24.02 -1.77
CA LEU A 376 -21.27 23.17 -2.93
C LEU A 376 -21.98 23.55 -4.23
N PHE A 377 -23.29 23.78 -4.20
CA PHE A 377 -24.03 24.14 -5.41
C PHE A 377 -23.57 25.48 -5.99
N GLY A 378 -23.30 26.46 -5.11
CA GLY A 378 -22.70 27.74 -5.49
C GLY A 378 -21.29 27.57 -6.02
N PHE A 379 -20.47 26.76 -5.36
CA PHE A 379 -19.12 26.41 -5.77
C PHE A 379 -19.12 25.76 -7.15
N LEU A 380 -19.92 24.71 -7.36
CA LEU A 380 -19.98 23.97 -8.61
C LEU A 380 -20.48 24.87 -9.76
N ARG A 381 -21.55 25.64 -9.53
CA ARG A 381 -22.07 26.61 -10.50
C ARG A 381 -21.02 27.66 -10.87
N ASN A 382 -20.30 28.20 -9.89
CA ASN A 382 -19.26 29.21 -10.14
C ASN A 382 -18.03 28.62 -10.80
N THR A 383 -17.68 27.38 -10.47
CA THR A 383 -16.56 26.62 -11.03
C THR A 383 -16.82 26.31 -12.50
N VAL A 384 -18.01 25.84 -12.86
CA VAL A 384 -18.43 25.61 -14.25
C VAL A 384 -18.48 26.92 -15.04
N LYS A 385 -18.93 28.02 -14.43
CA LYS A 385 -18.94 29.35 -15.06
C LYS A 385 -17.56 30.03 -15.12
N GLY A 386 -16.50 29.40 -14.61
CA GLY A 386 -15.15 29.98 -14.54
C GLY A 386 -15.01 31.20 -13.62
N ARG A 387 -15.99 31.47 -12.75
CA ARG A 387 -16.03 32.63 -11.84
C ARG A 387 -15.49 32.32 -10.45
N GLN A 388 -15.06 31.08 -10.21
CA GLN A 388 -14.56 30.66 -8.90
C GLN A 388 -13.18 31.26 -8.63
N ARG A 389 -13.03 31.94 -7.49
CA ARG A 389 -11.74 32.47 -7.05
C ARG A 389 -10.85 31.32 -6.54
N THR A 390 -9.59 31.30 -6.96
CA THR A 390 -8.60 30.36 -6.45
C THR A 390 -8.18 30.73 -5.03
N VAL A 391 -7.85 29.72 -4.23
CA VAL A 391 -7.51 29.86 -2.82
C VAL A 391 -6.11 29.32 -2.57
N ALA A 392 -5.29 30.11 -1.88
CA ALA A 392 -3.97 29.67 -1.46
C ALA A 392 -4.10 28.68 -0.28
N LEU A 393 -4.11 27.39 -0.58
CA LEU A 393 -4.21 26.34 0.44
C LEU A 393 -2.93 26.23 1.28
N SER A 394 -3.10 25.92 2.57
CA SER A 394 -2.00 25.62 3.48
C SER A 394 -1.49 24.19 3.28
N ARG A 395 -0.21 23.94 3.59
CA ARG A 395 0.40 22.60 3.48
C ARG A 395 -0.32 21.59 4.35
N THR A 396 -0.69 21.99 5.57
CA THR A 396 -1.44 21.19 6.53
C THR A 396 -2.82 20.82 6.01
N PHE A 397 -3.51 21.75 5.33
CA PHE A 397 -4.79 21.45 4.67
C PHE A 397 -4.61 20.41 3.57
N ILE A 398 -3.66 20.60 2.64
CA ILE A 398 -3.41 19.67 1.53
C ILE A 398 -3.15 18.27 2.08
N MET A 399 -2.21 18.12 3.01
CA MET A 399 -1.90 16.80 3.60
C MET A 399 -3.10 16.18 4.33
N THR A 400 -3.90 16.98 5.05
CA THR A 400 -5.12 16.50 5.72
C THR A 400 -6.13 15.97 4.70
N VAL A 401 -6.40 16.68 3.62
CA VAL A 401 -7.35 16.26 2.58
C VAL A 401 -6.87 14.98 1.89
N MET A 402 -5.58 14.90 1.53
CA MET A 402 -5.00 13.72 0.90
C MET A 402 -5.09 12.47 1.79
N LEU A 403 -4.68 12.59 3.06
CA LEU A 403 -4.69 11.46 3.99
C LEU A 403 -6.10 11.08 4.47
N THR A 404 -7.03 12.03 4.58
CA THR A 404 -8.43 11.70 4.90
C THR A 404 -9.12 10.96 3.75
N SER A 405 -8.86 11.35 2.49
CA SER A 405 -9.37 10.62 1.32
C SER A 405 -8.88 9.16 1.30
N LEU A 406 -7.59 8.95 1.58
CA LEU A 406 -7.01 7.61 1.75
C LEU A 406 -7.71 6.83 2.88
N ALA A 407 -7.83 7.43 4.07
CA ALA A 407 -8.43 6.76 5.23
C ALA A 407 -9.92 6.40 5.01
N ILE A 408 -10.70 7.26 4.35
CA ILE A 408 -12.09 6.97 3.96
C ILE A 408 -12.14 5.79 2.99
N GLY A 409 -11.22 5.73 2.03
CA GLY A 409 -11.09 4.60 1.11
C GLY A 409 -10.78 3.29 1.82
N LEU A 410 -9.81 3.29 2.73
CA LEU A 410 -9.44 2.10 3.51
C LEU A 410 -10.55 1.68 4.49
N LEU A 411 -11.23 2.63 5.13
CA LEU A 411 -12.35 2.36 6.02
C LEU A 411 -13.48 1.65 5.28
N CYS A 412 -13.80 2.08 4.06
CA CYS A 412 -14.86 1.51 3.25
C CYS A 412 -14.39 0.35 2.36
N ALA A 413 -13.13 -0.08 2.45
CA ALA A 413 -12.65 -1.22 1.69
C ALA A 413 -13.30 -2.50 2.20
N ARG A 414 -13.85 -3.32 1.30
CA ARG A 414 -14.42 -4.62 1.66
C ARG A 414 -13.38 -5.56 2.25
N SER A 415 -12.16 -5.57 1.70
CA SER A 415 -11.06 -6.35 2.24
C SER A 415 -9.78 -5.54 2.29
N LEU A 416 -9.14 -5.56 3.44
CA LEU A 416 -7.79 -5.05 3.65
C LEU A 416 -6.87 -6.23 3.91
N HIS A 417 -5.71 -6.21 3.28
CA HIS A 417 -4.62 -7.12 3.56
C HIS A 417 -3.57 -6.39 4.35
N TYR A 418 -2.75 -7.13 5.08
CA TYR A 418 -1.79 -6.49 5.96
C TYR A 418 -0.77 -5.56 5.28
N GLN A 419 -0.50 -5.74 3.99
CA GLN A 419 0.36 -4.86 3.19
C GLN A 419 -0.15 -3.40 3.12
N PHE A 420 -1.47 -3.19 3.24
CA PHE A 420 -2.08 -1.86 3.23
C PHE A 420 -1.63 -0.98 4.40
N PHE A 421 -1.02 -1.57 5.44
CA PHE A 421 -0.47 -0.82 6.55
C PHE A 421 0.63 0.16 6.15
N ALA A 422 1.33 -0.10 5.03
CA ALA A 422 2.32 0.81 4.45
C ALA A 422 1.77 2.24 4.18
N TYR A 423 0.49 2.33 3.87
CA TYR A 423 -0.19 3.60 3.61
C TYR A 423 -0.75 4.24 4.89
N LEU A 424 -1.21 3.41 5.83
CA LEU A 424 -1.94 3.85 7.01
C LEU A 424 -1.03 4.22 8.19
N ALA A 425 0.03 3.45 8.44
CA ALA A 425 0.85 3.58 9.65
C ALA A 425 1.39 5.01 9.87
N TRP A 426 1.87 5.64 8.79
CA TRP A 426 2.36 7.03 8.81
C TRP A 426 1.26 8.08 8.66
N ALA A 427 0.06 7.71 8.20
CA ALA A 427 -1.08 8.61 8.12
C ALA A 427 -1.75 8.81 9.49
N THR A 428 -1.81 7.74 10.29
CA THR A 428 -2.60 7.70 11.54
C THR A 428 -2.19 8.76 12.58
N PRO A 429 -0.91 8.92 12.97
CA PRO A 429 -0.53 9.94 13.96
C PRO A 429 -0.92 11.35 13.52
N PHE A 430 -0.75 11.67 12.23
CA PHE A 430 -1.14 12.96 11.67
C PHE A 430 -2.66 13.16 11.69
N LEU A 431 -3.45 12.19 11.24
CA LEU A 431 -4.91 12.32 11.19
C LEU A 431 -5.53 12.43 12.58
N LEU A 432 -5.03 11.68 13.56
CA LEU A 432 -5.48 11.81 14.96
C LEU A 432 -5.09 13.18 15.55
N TRP A 433 -3.89 13.68 15.27
CA TRP A 433 -3.53 15.05 15.67
C TRP A 433 -4.43 16.10 15.01
N ARG A 434 -4.73 15.94 13.72
CA ARG A 434 -5.65 16.84 12.99
C ARG A 434 -7.09 16.73 13.48
N GLY A 435 -7.50 15.55 13.95
CA GLY A 435 -8.76 15.33 14.66
C GLY A 435 -8.78 15.90 16.08
N GLY A 436 -7.67 16.46 16.56
CA GLY A 436 -7.59 17.12 17.86
C GLY A 436 -7.61 16.17 19.06
N PHE A 437 -7.19 14.92 18.85
CA PHE A 437 -7.04 13.94 19.93
C PHE A 437 -5.91 14.35 20.88
N HIS A 438 -6.09 14.03 22.17
CA HIS A 438 -5.04 14.21 23.18
C HIS A 438 -3.84 13.29 22.87
N PRO A 439 -2.58 13.69 23.10
CA PRO A 439 -1.40 12.88 22.81
C PRO A 439 -1.48 11.44 23.36
N VAL A 440 -1.96 11.25 24.59
CA VAL A 440 -2.15 9.91 25.18
C VAL A 440 -3.05 9.02 24.32
N LEU A 441 -4.16 9.56 23.81
CA LEU A 441 -5.07 8.81 22.93
C LEU A 441 -4.42 8.52 21.56
N ILE A 442 -3.60 9.44 21.05
CA ILE A 442 -2.86 9.21 19.80
C ILE A 442 -1.93 8.00 19.94
N TYR A 443 -1.17 7.94 21.03
CA TYR A 443 -0.28 6.81 21.32
C TYR A 443 -1.06 5.51 21.56
N ALA A 444 -2.17 5.57 22.29
CA ALA A 444 -3.01 4.40 22.56
C ALA A 444 -3.62 3.83 21.27
N VAL A 445 -4.22 4.67 20.42
CA VAL A 445 -4.78 4.24 19.13
C VAL A 445 -3.68 3.74 18.20
N TRP A 446 -2.52 4.40 18.16
CA TRP A 446 -1.38 3.93 17.37
C TRP A 446 -0.91 2.53 17.82
N ALA A 447 -0.78 2.30 19.13
CA ALA A 447 -0.35 1.00 19.67
C ALA A 447 -1.38 -0.10 19.43
N LEU A 448 -2.67 0.20 19.61
CA LEU A 448 -3.77 -0.72 19.30
C LEU A 448 -3.79 -1.07 17.81
N GLN A 449 -3.58 -0.08 16.95
CA GLN A 449 -3.50 -0.30 15.52
C GLN A 449 -2.28 -1.15 15.16
N GLU A 450 -1.10 -0.85 15.68
CA GLU A 450 0.10 -1.68 15.47
C GLU A 450 -0.13 -3.13 15.91
N TRP A 451 -0.72 -3.36 17.09
CA TRP A 451 -1.09 -4.70 17.55
C TRP A 451 -2.05 -5.39 16.58
N ALA A 452 -3.15 -4.72 16.20
CA ALA A 452 -4.19 -5.31 15.38
C ALA A 452 -3.69 -5.75 13.99
N TRP A 453 -2.77 -4.98 13.40
CA TRP A 453 -2.15 -5.27 12.11
C TRP A 453 -0.97 -6.27 12.20
N ASN A 454 -0.54 -6.66 13.39
CA ASN A 454 0.43 -7.75 13.60
C ASN A 454 -0.22 -9.08 14.00
N THR A 455 -1.48 -9.08 14.43
CA THR A 455 -2.24 -10.31 14.73
C THR A 455 -2.54 -11.10 13.45
N TYR A 456 -1.91 -12.28 13.28
CA TYR A 456 -2.11 -13.18 12.15
C TYR A 456 -2.40 -14.62 12.58
N PRO A 457 -3.44 -15.28 12.01
CA PRO A 457 -4.53 -14.69 11.25
C PRO A 457 -5.31 -13.69 12.11
N SER A 458 -6.00 -12.74 11.48
CA SER A 458 -6.73 -11.70 12.20
C SER A 458 -7.91 -12.30 12.97
N THR A 459 -8.25 -11.70 14.11
CA THR A 459 -9.35 -12.12 14.97
C THR A 459 -10.53 -11.14 14.83
N ILE A 460 -11.67 -11.48 15.42
CA ILE A 460 -12.81 -10.56 15.56
C ILE A 460 -12.37 -9.26 16.26
N THR A 461 -11.58 -9.39 17.33
CA THR A 461 -11.10 -8.25 18.13
C THR A 461 -10.09 -7.40 17.38
N SER A 462 -9.08 -8.00 16.75
CA SER A 462 -8.10 -7.24 15.97
C SER A 462 -8.78 -6.54 14.79
N SER A 463 -9.70 -7.22 14.11
CA SER A 463 -10.48 -6.63 13.02
C SER A 463 -11.37 -5.48 13.46
N LEU A 464 -12.00 -5.56 14.64
CA LEU A 464 -12.78 -4.46 15.19
C LEU A 464 -11.88 -3.24 15.45
N VAL A 465 -10.70 -3.46 16.03
CA VAL A 465 -9.72 -2.39 16.30
C VAL A 465 -9.25 -1.72 15.00
N VAL A 466 -9.02 -2.46 13.92
CA VAL A 466 -8.68 -1.86 12.60
C VAL A 466 -9.78 -0.90 12.14
N VAL A 467 -11.04 -1.36 12.14
CA VAL A 467 -12.18 -0.55 11.68
C VAL A 467 -12.41 0.66 12.58
N LEU A 468 -12.38 0.48 13.91
CA LEU A 468 -12.56 1.57 14.87
C LEU A 468 -11.43 2.60 14.81
N SER A 469 -10.18 2.17 14.59
CA SER A 469 -9.05 3.09 14.47
C SER A 469 -9.16 3.95 13.19
N LEU A 470 -9.59 3.36 12.07
CA LEU A 470 -9.87 4.09 10.83
C LEU A 470 -11.06 5.04 11.01
N ALA A 471 -12.14 4.59 11.65
CA ALA A 471 -13.30 5.41 11.95
C ALA A 471 -12.94 6.60 12.86
N ALA A 472 -12.10 6.40 13.88
CA ALA A 472 -11.62 7.46 14.76
C ALA A 472 -10.83 8.54 13.99
N GLN A 473 -9.99 8.13 13.04
CA GLN A 473 -9.26 9.06 12.16
C GLN A 473 -10.22 9.88 11.31
N VAL A 474 -11.17 9.24 10.63
CA VAL A 474 -12.14 9.89 9.74
C VAL A 474 -13.08 10.82 10.54
N LEU A 475 -13.77 10.31 11.55
CA LEU A 475 -14.72 11.08 12.35
C LEU A 475 -14.04 12.20 13.16
N GLY A 476 -12.82 11.97 13.63
CA GLY A 476 -12.03 12.99 14.31
C GLY A 476 -11.76 14.20 13.42
N VAL A 477 -11.29 13.96 12.19
CA VAL A 477 -11.06 15.07 11.25
C VAL A 477 -12.39 15.70 10.81
N LEU A 478 -13.48 14.94 10.69
CA LEU A 478 -14.78 15.52 10.34
C LEU A 478 -15.29 16.50 11.41
N THR A 479 -15.21 16.11 12.68
CA THR A 479 -15.70 16.92 13.82
C THR A 479 -14.85 18.17 14.07
N LYS A 480 -13.52 18.05 14.00
CA LYS A 480 -12.58 19.17 14.25
C LYS A 480 -12.15 19.94 13.01
N GLY A 481 -12.20 19.33 11.82
CA GLY A 481 -12.00 20.01 10.54
C GLY A 481 -12.98 21.17 10.36
N SER A 482 -14.16 21.06 10.96
CA SER A 482 -15.12 22.15 11.01
C SER A 482 -14.65 23.34 11.87
N LYS A 483 -13.88 23.13 12.95
CA LYS A 483 -13.49 24.19 13.91
C LYS A 483 -12.06 24.72 13.73
N ALA A 484 -11.13 23.88 13.25
CA ALA A 484 -9.71 24.22 13.14
C ALA A 484 -9.34 25.00 11.86
N LEU A 485 -10.16 24.90 10.81
CA LEU A 485 -9.98 25.72 9.59
C LEU A 485 -10.35 27.20 9.83
N ASP A 486 -11.27 27.47 10.75
CA ASP A 486 -11.74 28.83 11.05
C ASP A 486 -10.67 29.64 11.81
N ALA A 487 -9.90 29.01 12.70
CA ALA A 487 -8.89 29.69 13.52
C ALA A 487 -7.66 30.16 12.74
N HIS A 488 -7.33 29.52 11.61
CA HIS A 488 -6.14 29.88 10.82
C HIS A 488 -6.42 30.94 9.74
N TYR A 489 -7.70 31.17 9.42
CA TYR A 489 -8.14 32.20 8.45
C TYR A 489 -8.45 33.55 9.14
N GLN A 490 -8.68 33.56 10.46
CA GLN A 490 -8.92 34.78 11.24
C GLN A 490 -7.65 35.53 11.68
N ARG A 491 -6.45 35.11 11.26
CA ARG A 491 -5.24 35.94 11.37
C ARG A 491 -4.80 36.43 9.98
N PRO A 492 -5.48 37.42 9.38
CA PRO A 492 -4.77 38.35 8.52
C PRO A 492 -3.84 39.20 9.39
N ASP A 493 -2.69 39.59 8.83
CA ASP A 493 -1.67 40.45 9.45
C ASP A 493 -2.25 41.78 9.98
N SER A 494 -2.85 41.79 11.17
CA SER A 494 -3.27 43.01 11.87
C SER A 494 -2.14 43.69 12.65
N LYS A 495 -0.88 43.32 12.36
CA LYS A 495 0.32 43.94 12.96
C LYS A 495 1.25 44.57 11.92
N ALA A 496 0.70 45.13 10.85
CA ALA A 496 1.42 46.05 9.98
C ALA A 496 0.63 47.38 9.90
N LYS A 497 1.21 48.43 10.49
CA LYS A 497 0.80 49.85 10.47
C LYS A 497 -0.22 50.29 11.53
N ALA A 498 0.25 50.34 12.77
CA ALA A 498 -0.06 51.45 13.68
C ALA A 498 1.28 51.91 14.30
N HIS A 499 1.48 53.23 14.38
CA HIS A 499 2.75 53.98 14.54
C HIS A 499 3.43 54.24 13.18
N THR A 500 3.53 55.48 12.68
CA THR A 500 3.78 56.76 13.37
C THR A 500 3.01 57.90 12.69
N GLN A 501 2.36 58.74 13.49
CA GLN A 501 2.24 60.18 13.23
C GLN A 501 3.52 60.85 13.71
#